data_AF-U9T1H5-F1
#
_entry.id   AF-U9T1H5-F1
#
_cell.length_a   1.000
_cell.length_b   1.000
_cell.length_c   1.000
_cell.angle_alpha   90.00
_cell.angle_beta   90.00
_cell.angle_gamma   90.00
#
_symmetry.space_group_name_H-M   'P 1'
#
loop_
_entity.id
_entity.type
_entity.pdbx_description
1 polymer ?
#
loop_
_entity_poly.entity_id
_entity_poly.type
_entity_poly.pdbx_seq_one_letter_code
_entity_poly.pdbx_strand_id
1 'polypeptide(L)'
;MLRTEDDYKFPIPPKRSRGPVGAGAVITTIQDRLSRQHPGNKLPSTSHTHSPATHLQPILLNEEKTWHEKLGIWIPNDLFPYVTEEPIYISKRQERLKGQQYEPGCIYWFDAIRKRKNAHELAIQRQKEHEAREVSCLAHEAELSTRAKLWGTSTNRIEYREDMTKDLTKFQDHFHKKITPLIDRRSVLQNRLSQSKNVYKTNKQLLQLEHELGCFNIEYFSVIDDNGPHYRYKGHTSDDTKQLELRPHKRPPILSTNTDRHSIDIKKLRLDMTSPEDLKVFTLP
;
A
#
# COMPACT_ATOMS: atom_id res chain seq x y z
N MET A 1 20.88 23.42 -42.52
CA MET A 1 19.52 23.09 -42.98
C MET A 1 18.58 23.24 -41.78
N LEU A 2 17.83 24.33 -41.71
CA LEU A 2 16.83 24.55 -40.67
C LEU A 2 15.60 23.71 -40.98
N ARG A 3 15.13 22.89 -40.04
CA ARG A 3 13.86 22.18 -40.15
C ARG A 3 12.71 23.11 -39.77
N THR A 4 11.67 23.14 -40.59
CA THR A 4 10.45 23.94 -40.39
C THR A 4 9.41 23.17 -39.57
N GLU A 5 8.48 23.90 -38.94
CA GLU A 5 7.45 23.39 -38.01
C GLU A 5 6.53 22.30 -38.60
N ASP A 6 6.50 22.14 -39.92
CA ASP A 6 5.72 21.10 -40.60
C ASP A 6 6.22 19.66 -40.34
N ASP A 7 7.43 19.49 -39.81
CA ASP A 7 8.00 18.18 -39.47
C ASP A 7 7.37 17.55 -38.19
N TYR A 8 6.53 18.29 -37.46
CA TYR A 8 5.90 17.84 -36.22
C TYR A 8 4.37 17.76 -36.32
N LYS A 9 3.85 16.82 -37.12
CA LYS A 9 2.44 16.40 -37.07
C LYS A 9 2.31 14.98 -36.54
N PHE A 10 2.09 14.85 -35.23
CA PHE A 10 1.65 13.58 -34.64
C PHE A 10 0.14 13.38 -34.90
N PRO A 11 -0.30 12.21 -35.41
CA PRO A 11 -1.72 11.95 -35.62
C PRO A 11 -2.42 11.76 -34.26
N ILE A 12 -3.45 12.59 -34.00
CA ILE A 12 -4.31 12.48 -32.83
C ILE A 12 -5.41 11.44 -33.16
N PRO A 13 -5.59 10.38 -32.36
CA PRO A 13 -6.66 9.41 -32.59
C PRO A 13 -8.05 10.03 -32.27
N PRO A 14 -9.10 9.68 -33.03
CA PRO A 14 -10.42 10.27 -32.84
C PRO A 14 -11.07 9.82 -31.53
N LYS A 15 -11.76 10.75 -30.86
CA LYS A 15 -12.56 10.49 -29.64
C LYS A 15 -13.74 9.59 -29.98
N ARG A 16 -13.85 8.43 -29.32
CA ARG A 16 -15.05 7.58 -29.37
C ARG A 16 -16.20 8.27 -28.63
N SER A 17 -17.29 8.55 -29.33
CA SER A 17 -18.55 8.98 -28.72
C SER A 17 -19.19 7.81 -27.98
N ARG A 18 -19.57 8.03 -26.72
CA ARG A 18 -20.39 7.09 -25.94
C ARG A 18 -21.78 7.71 -25.80
N GLY A 19 -22.77 7.09 -26.43
CA GLY A 19 -24.18 7.48 -26.30
C GLY A 19 -24.72 7.26 -24.89
N PRO A 20 -25.90 7.82 -24.56
CA PRO A 20 -26.43 7.82 -23.21
C PRO A 20 -27.15 6.50 -22.91
N VAL A 21 -26.95 5.96 -21.70
CA VAL A 21 -27.75 4.86 -21.17
C VAL A 21 -28.32 5.28 -19.81
N GLY A 22 -29.63 5.53 -19.83
CA GLY A 22 -30.62 4.83 -18.99
C GLY A 22 -30.61 5.08 -17.48
N ALA A 23 -31.68 5.71 -17.01
CA ALA A 23 -32.03 5.91 -15.61
C ALA A 23 -32.51 4.62 -14.90
N GLY A 24 -32.41 4.64 -13.56
CA GLY A 24 -33.43 4.09 -12.65
C GLY A 24 -33.05 2.84 -11.84
N ALA A 25 -32.96 2.98 -10.51
CA ALA A 25 -33.72 2.16 -9.56
C ALA A 25 -33.46 2.60 -8.10
N VAL A 26 -34.54 2.94 -7.41
CA VAL A 26 -34.69 3.14 -5.96
C VAL A 26 -34.98 1.77 -5.32
N ILE A 27 -34.36 1.42 -4.18
CA ILE A 27 -34.97 0.55 -3.15
C ILE A 27 -34.53 1.03 -1.75
N THR A 28 -35.44 0.80 -0.82
CA THR A 28 -35.74 1.42 0.45
C THR A 28 -35.38 0.51 1.64
N THR A 29 -35.09 1.15 2.79
CA THR A 29 -35.49 0.80 4.18
C THR A 29 -34.91 -0.40 4.98
N ILE A 30 -34.55 -0.07 6.24
CA ILE A 30 -34.94 -0.66 7.56
C ILE A 30 -33.76 -0.95 8.53
N GLN A 31 -33.91 -0.29 9.69
CA GLN A 31 -33.41 -0.51 11.05
C GLN A 31 -33.00 -1.96 11.45
N ASP A 32 -32.04 -2.12 12.37
CA ASP A 32 -32.37 -2.13 13.80
C ASP A 32 -31.13 -2.10 14.72
N ARG A 33 -31.37 -1.60 15.94
CA ARG A 33 -30.50 -1.47 17.11
C ARG A 33 -30.12 -2.82 17.71
N LEU A 34 -28.95 -2.88 18.36
CA LEU A 34 -28.89 -3.33 19.75
C LEU A 34 -27.72 -2.71 20.51
N SER A 35 -28.05 -2.15 21.68
CA SER A 35 -27.15 -1.72 22.74
C SER A 35 -26.39 -2.90 23.38
N ARG A 36 -25.21 -2.63 23.97
CA ARG A 36 -25.03 -2.52 25.44
C ARG A 36 -23.56 -2.64 25.88
N GLN A 37 -23.08 -1.54 26.47
CA GLN A 37 -22.24 -1.37 27.68
C GLN A 37 -20.96 -2.19 27.88
N HIS A 38 -19.84 -1.46 27.93
CA HIS A 38 -18.63 -1.78 28.69
C HIS A 38 -18.81 -1.47 30.19
N PRO A 39 -18.18 -2.25 31.09
CA PRO A 39 -17.75 -1.76 32.39
C PRO A 39 -16.23 -1.65 32.46
N GLY A 40 -15.77 -0.51 32.98
CA GLY A 40 -14.38 -0.14 33.15
C GLY A 40 -13.73 -0.69 34.43
N ASN A 41 -12.41 -0.74 34.34
CA ASN A 41 -11.45 -1.11 35.37
C ASN A 41 -11.40 -0.10 36.52
N LYS A 42 -11.28 -0.55 37.78
CA LYS A 42 -10.50 0.14 38.85
C LYS A 42 -9.93 -0.87 39.86
N LEU A 43 -8.61 -0.84 40.03
CA LEU A 43 -7.84 -1.38 41.16
C LEU A 43 -8.07 -0.53 42.42
N PRO A 44 -7.71 -1.05 43.61
CA PRO A 44 -6.70 -0.33 44.40
C PRO A 44 -5.62 -1.22 45.04
N SER A 45 -4.55 -0.53 45.43
CA SER A 45 -3.21 -0.97 45.82
C SER A 45 -2.99 -1.00 47.34
N THR A 46 -1.84 -1.60 47.74
CA THR A 46 -1.07 -1.48 49.01
C THR A 46 -1.61 -2.29 50.23
N SER A 47 -0.83 -2.90 51.14
CA SER A 47 0.62 -2.91 51.40
C SER A 47 1.07 -4.12 52.26
N HIS A 48 2.36 -4.50 52.12
CA HIS A 48 3.34 -4.86 53.16
C HIS A 48 3.41 -6.25 53.85
N THR A 49 4.55 -6.93 53.58
CA THR A 49 5.63 -7.25 54.56
C THR A 49 5.83 -8.70 55.05
N HIS A 50 6.79 -9.42 54.45
CA HIS A 50 8.07 -9.90 55.03
C HIS A 50 8.64 -11.09 54.20
N SER A 51 9.88 -10.96 53.73
CA SER A 51 10.66 -12.05 53.15
C SER A 51 11.30 -12.91 54.24
N PRO A 52 11.63 -14.17 53.93
CA PRO A 52 13.01 -14.58 54.10
C PRO A 52 13.59 -15.13 52.80
N ALA A 53 14.85 -14.76 52.57
CA ALA A 53 15.66 -15.24 51.46
C ALA A 53 15.85 -16.75 51.56
N THR A 54 15.31 -17.48 50.58
CA THR A 54 15.70 -18.86 50.29
C THR A 54 16.26 -18.88 48.89
N HIS A 55 17.54 -19.25 48.81
CA HIS A 55 18.28 -19.52 47.59
C HIS A 55 17.52 -20.55 46.73
N LEU A 56 16.71 -20.09 45.78
CA LEU A 56 16.11 -20.94 44.76
C LEU A 56 17.07 -20.94 43.58
N GLN A 57 17.84 -22.01 43.50
CA GLN A 57 18.47 -22.46 42.28
C GLN A 57 17.45 -22.36 41.12
N PRO A 58 17.87 -22.11 39.88
CA PRO A 58 16.98 -22.34 38.75
C PRO A 58 16.64 -23.83 38.77
N ILE A 59 15.44 -24.17 39.25
CA ILE A 59 14.94 -25.54 39.21
C ILE A 59 14.88 -25.90 37.73
N LEU A 60 15.82 -26.76 37.35
CA LEU A 60 15.87 -27.44 36.07
C LEU A 60 14.56 -28.20 35.89
N LEU A 61 13.68 -27.60 35.09
CA LEU A 61 12.64 -28.19 34.24
C LEU A 61 12.78 -29.71 34.09
N ASN A 62 12.06 -30.53 34.88
CA ASN A 62 12.03 -31.98 34.70
C ASN A 62 10.66 -32.63 34.99
N GLU A 63 9.59 -31.87 35.14
CA GLU A 63 8.24 -32.43 35.09
C GLU A 63 7.70 -32.28 33.68
N GLU A 64 8.20 -33.06 32.72
CA GLU A 64 7.71 -33.01 31.34
C GLU A 64 6.25 -33.46 31.21
N LYS A 65 5.73 -34.18 32.22
CA LYS A 65 4.41 -34.82 32.20
C LYS A 65 3.67 -34.57 33.51
N THR A 66 2.41 -34.18 33.40
CA THR A 66 1.48 -34.01 34.51
C THR A 66 0.52 -35.20 34.55
N TRP A 67 0.19 -35.69 35.75
CA TRP A 67 -0.82 -36.73 35.94
C TRP A 67 -2.23 -36.18 35.72
N HIS A 68 -3.03 -36.83 34.89
CA HIS A 68 -4.42 -36.44 34.64
C HIS A 68 -5.38 -37.31 35.45
N GLU A 69 -5.88 -36.77 36.57
CA GLU A 69 -6.67 -37.50 37.58
C GLU A 69 -7.89 -38.26 37.02
N LYS A 70 -8.61 -37.67 36.06
CA LYS A 70 -9.82 -38.25 35.47
C LYS A 70 -9.56 -39.33 34.40
N LEU A 71 -8.41 -39.26 33.74
CA LEU A 71 -8.05 -40.19 32.65
C LEU A 71 -7.06 -41.26 33.14
N GLY A 72 -6.49 -41.09 34.33
CA GLY A 72 -5.54 -42.03 34.92
C GLY A 72 -4.25 -42.21 34.11
N ILE A 73 -3.81 -41.15 33.41
CA ILE A 73 -2.63 -41.20 32.52
C ILE A 73 -1.70 -40.01 32.73
N TRP A 74 -0.42 -40.20 32.41
CA TRP A 74 0.58 -39.13 32.33
C TRP A 74 0.51 -38.42 30.98
N ILE A 75 0.30 -37.11 30.99
CA ILE A 75 0.16 -36.28 29.80
C ILE A 75 1.29 -35.25 29.76
N PRO A 76 1.98 -35.08 28.62
CA PRO A 76 2.95 -34.00 28.44
C PRO A 76 2.36 -32.62 28.75
N ASN A 77 3.10 -31.77 29.48
CA ASN A 77 2.61 -30.46 29.93
C ASN A 77 2.21 -29.55 28.77
N ASP A 78 2.88 -29.70 27.63
CA ASP A 78 2.64 -28.92 26.43
C ASP A 78 1.33 -29.29 25.71
N LEU A 79 0.78 -30.49 26.00
CA LEU A 79 -0.50 -30.98 25.48
C LEU A 79 -1.63 -30.84 26.51
N PHE A 80 -1.29 -30.73 27.79
CA PHE A 80 -2.25 -30.69 28.91
C PHE A 80 -3.40 -29.67 28.72
N PRO A 81 -3.17 -28.41 28.29
CA PRO A 81 -4.25 -27.44 28.06
C PRO A 81 -5.20 -27.80 26.93
N TYR A 82 -4.81 -28.72 26.04
CA TYR A 82 -5.55 -29.13 24.85
C TYR A 82 -6.29 -30.46 25.04
N VAL A 83 -6.10 -31.11 26.19
CA VAL A 83 -6.87 -32.27 26.59
C VAL A 83 -8.26 -31.78 26.97
N THR A 84 -9.26 -32.22 26.24
CA THR A 84 -10.66 -31.97 26.58
C THR A 84 -11.28 -33.26 27.08
N GLU A 85 -12.34 -33.15 27.88
CA GLU A 85 -13.10 -34.32 28.35
C GLU A 85 -13.89 -35.00 27.21
N GLU A 86 -13.87 -34.42 26.01
CA GLU A 86 -14.56 -34.94 24.86
C GLU A 86 -13.81 -36.15 24.26
N PRO A 87 -14.53 -37.22 23.92
CA PRO A 87 -13.92 -38.40 23.33
C PRO A 87 -13.33 -38.10 21.95
N ILE A 88 -12.14 -38.64 21.69
CA ILE A 88 -11.47 -38.52 20.41
C ILE A 88 -11.86 -39.71 19.53
N TYR A 89 -12.68 -39.45 18.51
CA TYR A 89 -13.14 -40.48 17.59
C TYR A 89 -12.08 -40.84 16.54
N ILE A 90 -12.09 -42.11 16.12
CA ILE A 90 -11.18 -42.63 15.09
C ILE A 90 -11.40 -41.94 13.74
N SER A 91 -12.64 -41.54 13.45
CA SER A 91 -13.01 -40.81 12.24
C SER A 91 -14.21 -39.89 12.46
N LYS A 92 -14.39 -38.92 11.57
CA LYS A 92 -15.57 -38.02 11.55
C LYS A 92 -16.89 -38.77 11.41
N ARG A 93 -16.89 -39.94 10.75
CA ARG A 93 -18.09 -40.79 10.65
C ARG A 93 -18.44 -41.40 12.01
N GLN A 94 -17.44 -41.88 12.74
CA GLN A 94 -17.63 -42.40 14.09
C GLN A 94 -18.02 -41.30 15.08
N GLU A 95 -17.50 -40.08 14.91
CA GLU A 95 -17.91 -38.91 15.70
C GLU A 95 -19.41 -38.59 15.53
N ARG A 96 -19.91 -38.62 14.30
CA ARG A 96 -21.34 -38.43 13.99
C ARG A 96 -22.22 -39.54 14.55
N LEU A 97 -21.71 -40.78 14.56
CA LEU A 97 -22.42 -41.95 15.04
C LEU A 97 -22.18 -42.25 16.54
N LYS A 98 -21.36 -41.41 17.22
CA LYS A 98 -20.86 -41.65 18.58
C LYS A 98 -20.32 -43.08 18.78
N GLY A 99 -19.67 -43.60 17.75
CA GLY A 99 -19.14 -44.96 17.70
C GLY A 99 -17.71 -45.05 18.23
N GLN A 100 -16.81 -45.70 17.48
CA GLN A 100 -15.46 -46.04 17.97
C GLN A 100 -14.59 -44.82 18.29
N GLN A 101 -13.97 -44.87 19.48
CA GLN A 101 -13.12 -43.84 20.07
C GLN A 101 -11.73 -44.40 20.34
N TYR A 102 -10.72 -43.53 20.37
CA TYR A 102 -9.39 -43.90 20.82
C TYR A 102 -9.36 -43.97 22.35
N GLU A 103 -8.74 -45.02 22.88
CA GLU A 103 -8.46 -45.13 24.31
C GLU A 103 -7.49 -44.02 24.75
N PRO A 104 -7.78 -43.30 25.85
CA PRO A 104 -6.87 -42.30 26.41
C PRO A 104 -5.47 -42.89 26.64
N GLY A 105 -4.44 -42.16 26.21
CA GLY A 105 -3.04 -42.56 26.38
C GLY A 105 -2.44 -43.40 25.25
N CYS A 106 -3.23 -43.86 24.26
CA CYS A 106 -2.66 -44.49 23.07
C CYS A 106 -1.99 -43.45 22.12
N ILE A 107 -1.10 -43.90 21.24
CA ILE A 107 -0.34 -43.03 20.32
C ILE A 107 -1.29 -42.18 19.46
N TYR A 108 -2.33 -42.81 18.91
CA TYR A 108 -3.31 -42.12 18.05
C TYR A 108 -4.15 -41.08 18.81
N TRP A 109 -4.39 -41.30 20.11
CA TRP A 109 -5.06 -40.32 20.97
C TRP A 109 -4.17 -39.09 21.19
N PHE A 110 -2.89 -39.27 21.52
CA PHE A 110 -1.94 -38.17 21.63
C PHE A 110 -1.74 -37.41 20.31
N ASP A 111 -1.71 -38.11 19.18
CA ASP A 111 -1.60 -37.49 17.86
C ASP A 111 -2.81 -36.59 17.54
N ALA A 112 -4.01 -37.00 17.95
CA ALA A 112 -5.21 -36.18 17.77
C ALA A 112 -5.17 -34.92 18.65
N ILE A 113 -4.67 -35.01 19.89
CA ILE A 113 -4.49 -33.84 20.76
C ILE A 113 -3.42 -32.91 20.19
N ARG A 114 -2.32 -33.44 19.67
CA ARG A 114 -1.29 -32.65 18.99
C ARG A 114 -1.87 -31.92 17.77
N LYS A 115 -2.73 -32.56 16.98
CA LYS A 115 -3.45 -31.91 15.88
C LYS A 115 -4.35 -30.77 16.37
N ARG A 116 -5.05 -30.96 17.50
CA ARG A 116 -5.88 -29.92 18.12
C ARG A 116 -5.05 -28.72 18.60
N LYS A 117 -3.93 -28.98 19.29
CA LYS A 117 -2.94 -27.96 19.68
C LYS A 117 -2.48 -27.17 18.46
N ASN A 118 -1.97 -27.86 17.44
CA ASN A 118 -1.47 -27.21 16.22
C ASN A 118 -2.56 -26.37 15.54
N ALA A 119 -3.80 -26.85 15.49
CA ALA A 119 -4.92 -26.10 14.90
C ALA A 119 -5.25 -24.84 15.72
N HIS A 120 -5.25 -24.94 17.05
CA HIS A 120 -5.49 -23.81 17.94
C HIS A 120 -4.36 -22.78 17.89
N GLU A 121 -3.11 -23.20 17.95
CA GLU A 121 -1.94 -22.32 17.80
C GLU A 121 -1.93 -21.62 16.44
N LEU A 122 -2.27 -22.34 15.37
CA LEU A 122 -2.42 -21.75 14.04
C LEU A 122 -3.56 -20.72 13.98
N ALA A 123 -4.67 -20.98 14.68
CA ALA A 123 -5.77 -20.03 14.77
C ALA A 123 -5.37 -18.76 15.53
N ILE A 124 -4.67 -18.90 16.66
CA ILE A 124 -4.10 -17.76 17.41
C ILE A 124 -3.12 -16.98 16.53
N GLN A 125 -2.24 -17.67 15.81
CA GLN A 125 -1.25 -17.03 14.97
C GLN A 125 -1.91 -16.22 13.85
N ARG A 126 -2.92 -16.80 13.18
CA ARG A 126 -3.71 -16.10 12.16
C ARG A 126 -4.45 -14.91 12.74
N GLN A 127 -4.99 -15.02 13.95
CA GLN A 127 -5.67 -13.93 14.64
C GLN A 127 -4.69 -12.79 14.92
N LYS A 128 -3.51 -13.09 15.47
CA LYS A 128 -2.44 -12.10 15.70
C LYS A 128 -1.97 -11.45 14.41
N GLU A 129 -1.83 -12.22 13.32
CA GLU A 129 -1.47 -11.69 12.01
C GLU A 129 -2.56 -10.76 11.45
N HIS A 130 -3.83 -11.10 11.66
CA HIS A 130 -4.95 -10.25 11.27
C HIS A 130 -4.95 -8.95 12.05
N GLU A 131 -4.86 -9.02 13.39
CA GLU A 131 -4.78 -7.84 14.27
C GLU A 131 -3.58 -6.96 13.91
N ALA A 132 -2.41 -7.56 13.64
CA ALA A 132 -1.22 -6.81 13.22
C ALA A 132 -1.42 -6.11 11.86
N ARG A 133 -2.11 -6.76 10.91
CA ARG A 133 -2.46 -6.13 9.63
C ARG A 133 -3.42 -4.97 9.83
N GLU A 134 -4.47 -5.13 10.63
CA GLU A 134 -5.42 -4.06 10.94
C GLU A 134 -4.75 -2.87 11.60
N VAL A 135 -3.89 -3.10 12.59
CA VAL A 135 -3.10 -2.04 13.25
C VAL A 135 -2.20 -1.32 12.23
N SER A 136 -1.54 -2.05 11.33
CA SER A 136 -0.72 -1.44 10.27
C SER A 136 -1.55 -0.63 9.27
N CYS A 137 -2.73 -1.12 8.88
CA CYS A 137 -3.65 -0.41 7.99
C CYS A 137 -4.14 0.89 8.63
N LEU A 138 -4.55 0.86 9.90
CA LEU A 138 -5.00 2.03 10.64
C LEU A 138 -3.87 3.05 10.83
N ALA A 139 -2.65 2.60 11.11
CA ALA A 139 -1.49 3.48 11.22
C ALA A 139 -1.18 4.18 9.89
N HIS A 140 -1.21 3.45 8.78
CA HIS A 140 -1.01 4.00 7.44
C HIS A 140 -2.12 4.99 7.05
N GLU A 141 -3.38 4.68 7.34
CA GLU A 141 -4.50 5.60 7.09
C GLU A 141 -4.40 6.88 7.92
N ALA A 142 -4.01 6.77 9.20
CA ALA A 142 -3.76 7.92 10.06
C ALA A 142 -2.61 8.77 9.53
N GLU A 143 -1.50 8.17 9.10
CA GLU A 143 -0.37 8.86 8.49
C GLU A 143 -0.82 9.64 7.24
N LEU A 144 -1.50 8.98 6.30
CA LEU A 144 -2.02 9.62 5.09
C LEU A 144 -2.96 10.78 5.42
N SER A 145 -3.83 10.62 6.40
CA SER A 145 -4.74 11.68 6.86
C SER A 145 -3.99 12.89 7.41
N THR A 146 -2.95 12.67 8.22
CA THR A 146 -2.13 13.77 8.75
C THR A 146 -1.35 14.48 7.65
N ARG A 147 -0.79 13.74 6.69
CA ARG A 147 -0.07 14.31 5.55
C ARG A 147 -0.98 15.06 4.59
N ALA A 148 -2.19 14.55 4.37
CA ALA A 148 -3.25 15.21 3.61
C ALA A 148 -3.60 16.57 4.22
N LYS A 149 -3.82 16.61 5.54
CA LYS A 149 -4.07 17.85 6.28
C LYS A 149 -2.91 18.82 6.19
N LEU A 150 -1.67 18.35 6.36
CA LEU A 150 -0.46 19.17 6.28
C LEU A 150 -0.30 19.83 4.91
N TRP A 151 -0.59 19.09 3.83
CA TRP A 151 -0.43 19.56 2.46
C TRP A 151 -1.67 20.28 1.90
N GLY A 152 -2.77 20.32 2.65
CA GLY A 152 -4.03 20.89 2.17
C GLY A 152 -4.61 20.12 0.98
N THR A 153 -4.40 18.80 0.93
CA THR A 153 -4.91 17.92 -0.14
C THR A 153 -5.75 16.79 0.44
N SER A 154 -6.39 15.98 -0.42
CA SER A 154 -7.04 14.74 0.02
C SER A 154 -6.06 13.57 0.15
N THR A 155 -6.41 12.56 0.94
CA THR A 155 -5.68 11.29 1.06
C THR A 155 -5.52 10.61 -0.30
N ASN A 156 -6.62 10.48 -1.06
CA ASN A 156 -6.61 9.92 -2.41
C ASN A 156 -5.62 10.63 -3.35
N ARG A 157 -5.44 11.95 -3.20
CA ARG A 157 -4.48 12.73 -4.02
C ARG A 157 -3.04 12.39 -3.67
N ILE A 158 -2.74 12.10 -2.41
CA ILE A 158 -1.43 11.67 -1.96
C ILE A 158 -1.15 10.27 -2.50
N GLU A 159 -2.03 9.31 -2.23
CA GLU A 159 -1.90 7.92 -2.71
C GLU A 159 -1.71 7.87 -4.22
N TYR A 160 -2.54 8.59 -4.99
CA TYR A 160 -2.39 8.69 -6.43
C TYR A 160 -0.98 9.15 -6.86
N ARG A 161 -0.44 10.17 -6.19
CA ARG A 161 0.91 10.67 -6.53
C ARG A 161 1.97 9.64 -6.15
N GLU A 162 1.85 9.01 -5.00
CA GLU A 162 2.78 7.98 -4.55
C GLU A 162 2.81 6.78 -5.47
N ASP A 163 1.64 6.29 -5.87
CA ASP A 163 1.53 5.13 -6.76
C ASP A 163 2.04 5.46 -8.17
N MET A 164 1.77 6.66 -8.68
CA MET A 164 2.40 7.14 -9.92
C MET A 164 3.94 7.18 -9.81
N THR A 165 4.48 7.60 -8.66
CA THR A 165 5.94 7.61 -8.43
C THR A 165 6.51 6.20 -8.29
N LYS A 166 5.80 5.28 -7.64
CA LYS A 166 6.19 3.87 -7.54
C LYS A 166 6.27 3.24 -8.92
N ASP A 167 5.29 3.47 -9.79
CA ASP A 167 5.30 2.95 -11.15
C ASP A 167 6.45 3.51 -11.97
N LEU A 168 6.71 4.82 -11.87
CA LEU A 168 7.86 5.44 -12.53
C LEU A 168 9.19 4.84 -12.05
N THR A 169 9.33 4.64 -10.74
CA THR A 169 10.52 4.03 -10.14
C THR A 169 10.69 2.59 -10.62
N LYS A 170 9.62 1.79 -10.59
CA LYS A 170 9.61 0.41 -11.07
C LYS A 170 9.98 0.31 -12.55
N PHE A 171 9.45 1.22 -13.37
CA PHE A 171 9.80 1.28 -14.79
C PHE A 171 11.28 1.63 -14.99
N GLN A 172 11.78 2.65 -14.29
CA GLN A 172 13.19 3.03 -14.34
C GLN A 172 14.11 1.89 -13.92
N ASP A 173 13.81 1.22 -12.81
CA ASP A 173 14.57 0.06 -12.33
C ASP A 173 14.57 -1.06 -13.35
N HIS A 174 13.42 -1.34 -13.97
CA HIS A 174 13.31 -2.34 -15.02
C HIS A 174 14.15 -1.97 -16.25
N PHE A 175 14.05 -0.72 -16.68
CA PHE A 175 14.81 -0.19 -17.81
C PHE A 175 16.31 -0.30 -17.54
N HIS A 176 16.78 0.18 -16.39
CA HIS A 176 18.18 0.10 -15.96
C HIS A 176 18.67 -1.34 -15.86
N LYS A 177 17.86 -2.24 -15.28
CA LYS A 177 18.19 -3.67 -15.21
C LYS A 177 18.40 -4.31 -16.59
N LYS A 178 17.73 -3.81 -17.62
CA LYS A 178 17.84 -4.34 -18.99
C LYS A 178 18.94 -3.68 -19.82
N ILE A 179 19.12 -2.36 -19.70
CA ILE A 179 20.10 -1.62 -20.49
C ILE A 179 21.53 -1.73 -19.93
N THR A 180 21.70 -1.78 -18.60
CA THR A 180 23.03 -1.82 -17.96
C THR A 180 23.88 -3.01 -18.43
N PRO A 181 23.35 -4.26 -18.49
CA PRO A 181 24.14 -5.39 -19.01
C PRO A 181 24.59 -5.22 -20.46
N LEU A 182 23.79 -4.56 -21.31
CA LEU A 182 24.14 -4.30 -22.70
C LEU A 182 25.28 -3.28 -22.81
N ILE A 183 25.21 -2.21 -22.01
CA ILE A 183 26.24 -1.18 -21.92
C ILE A 183 27.55 -1.78 -21.36
N ASP A 184 27.47 -2.56 -20.28
CA ASP A 184 28.62 -3.21 -19.67
C ASP A 184 29.29 -4.20 -20.63
N ARG A 185 28.49 -4.98 -21.35
CA ARG A 185 29.03 -5.91 -22.36
C ARG A 185 29.72 -5.15 -23.49
N ARG A 186 29.16 -4.01 -23.93
CA ARG A 186 29.78 -3.16 -24.95
C ARG A 186 31.15 -2.65 -24.50
N SER A 187 31.27 -2.14 -23.27
CA SER A 187 32.54 -1.65 -22.75
C SER A 187 33.59 -2.76 -22.64
N VAL A 188 33.19 -3.96 -22.21
CA VAL A 188 34.07 -5.14 -22.17
C VAL A 188 34.59 -5.53 -23.56
N LEU A 189 33.73 -5.51 -24.58
CA LEU A 189 34.16 -5.83 -25.95
C LEU A 189 35.08 -4.75 -26.54
N GLN A 190 34.80 -3.47 -26.30
CA GLN A 190 35.68 -2.37 -26.71
C GLN A 190 37.06 -2.47 -26.07
N ASN A 191 37.13 -2.83 -24.78
CA ASN A 191 38.40 -3.06 -24.09
C ASN A 191 39.16 -4.29 -24.62
N ARG A 192 38.47 -5.30 -25.14
CA ARG A 192 39.13 -6.44 -25.81
C ARG A 192 39.71 -6.06 -27.16
N LEU A 193 39.03 -5.17 -27.89
CA LEU A 193 39.51 -4.62 -29.16
C LEU A 193 40.73 -3.74 -28.96
N SER A 194 40.76 -2.88 -27.94
CA SER A 194 41.95 -2.07 -27.62
C SER A 194 43.17 -2.93 -27.25
N GLN A 195 42.94 -4.11 -26.66
CA GLN A 195 43.98 -5.10 -26.37
C GLN A 195 44.31 -6.02 -27.57
N SER A 196 43.71 -5.80 -28.75
CA SER A 196 43.89 -6.62 -29.97
C SER A 196 43.60 -8.12 -29.76
N LYS A 197 42.76 -8.48 -28.79
CA LYS A 197 42.41 -9.88 -28.50
C LYS A 197 41.25 -10.34 -29.37
N ASN A 198 41.48 -11.37 -30.19
CA ASN A 198 40.45 -12.04 -31.00
C ASN A 198 39.55 -11.03 -31.75
N VAL A 199 40.20 -10.17 -32.55
CA VAL A 199 39.58 -8.99 -33.19
C VAL A 199 38.35 -9.36 -34.00
N TYR A 200 38.44 -10.40 -34.83
CA TYR A 200 37.33 -10.83 -35.69
C TYR A 200 36.09 -11.26 -34.89
N LYS A 201 36.23 -12.13 -33.89
CA LYS A 201 35.11 -12.60 -33.07
C LYS A 201 34.51 -11.46 -32.24
N THR A 202 35.36 -10.60 -31.70
CA THR A 202 34.94 -9.45 -30.88
C THR A 202 34.15 -8.44 -31.72
N ASN A 203 34.59 -8.12 -32.94
CA ASN A 203 33.86 -7.27 -33.87
C ASN A 203 32.49 -7.84 -34.24
N LYS A 204 32.41 -9.15 -34.52
CA LYS A 204 31.13 -9.81 -34.79
C LYS A 204 30.15 -9.69 -33.61
N GLN A 205 30.64 -9.87 -32.38
CA GLN A 205 29.83 -9.72 -31.16
C GLN A 205 29.40 -8.27 -30.92
N LEU A 206 30.26 -7.30 -31.25
CA LEU A 206 29.98 -5.88 -31.09
C LEU A 206 28.88 -5.43 -32.07
N LEU A 207 28.96 -5.84 -33.35
CA LEU A 207 27.91 -5.57 -34.33
C LEU A 207 26.54 -6.11 -33.90
N GLN A 208 26.53 -7.33 -33.35
CA GLN A 208 25.30 -7.93 -32.82
C GLN A 208 24.74 -7.12 -31.65
N LEU A 209 25.61 -6.65 -30.73
CA LEU A 209 25.18 -5.81 -29.61
C LEU A 209 24.67 -4.45 -30.04
N GLU A 210 25.28 -3.83 -31.06
CA GLU A 210 24.80 -2.56 -31.61
C GLU A 210 23.41 -2.69 -32.22
N HIS A 211 23.14 -3.83 -32.89
CA HIS A 211 21.79 -4.15 -33.34
C HIS A 211 20.81 -4.34 -32.17
N GLU A 212 21.18 -5.14 -31.16
CA GLU A 212 20.34 -5.34 -29.96
C GLU A 212 20.05 -4.02 -29.22
N LEU A 213 21.04 -3.14 -29.14
CA LEU A 213 20.90 -1.81 -28.54
C LEU A 213 20.02 -0.88 -29.40
N GLY A 214 20.15 -0.97 -30.73
CA GLY A 214 19.32 -0.22 -31.68
C GLY A 214 17.85 -0.66 -31.67
N CYS A 215 17.58 -1.93 -31.38
CA CYS A 215 16.23 -2.47 -31.21
C CYS A 215 15.70 -2.35 -29.77
N PHE A 216 16.50 -1.83 -28.84
CA PHE A 216 16.10 -1.74 -27.43
C PHE A 216 15.01 -0.69 -27.25
N ASN A 217 13.77 -1.16 -27.08
CA ASN A 217 12.63 -0.33 -26.74
C ASN A 217 11.77 -1.06 -25.70
N ILE A 218 11.40 -0.37 -24.63
CA ILE A 218 10.54 -0.91 -23.58
C ILE A 218 9.34 0.04 -23.44
N GLU A 219 8.16 -0.47 -23.72
CA GLU A 219 6.93 0.28 -23.57
C GLU A 219 6.53 0.36 -22.09
N TYR A 220 6.09 1.53 -21.63
CA TYR A 220 5.76 1.77 -20.22
C TYR A 220 4.74 0.76 -19.66
N PHE A 221 3.62 0.57 -20.36
CA PHE A 221 2.56 -0.36 -19.97
C PHE A 221 2.89 -1.84 -20.23
N SER A 222 4.05 -2.14 -20.81
CA SER A 222 4.55 -3.53 -20.82
C SER A 222 5.11 -3.96 -19.46
N VAL A 223 5.45 -2.99 -18.59
CA VAL A 223 6.04 -3.21 -17.25
C VAL A 223 5.06 -2.85 -16.14
N ILE A 224 4.20 -1.87 -16.41
CA ILE A 224 3.26 -1.29 -15.45
C ILE A 224 1.83 -1.73 -15.76
N ASP A 225 1.08 -2.08 -14.72
CA ASP A 225 -0.32 -2.47 -14.83
C ASP A 225 -1.20 -1.23 -15.03
N ASP A 226 -1.85 -1.15 -16.19
CA ASP A 226 -2.76 -0.07 -16.55
C ASP A 226 -4.11 -0.14 -15.83
N ASN A 227 -4.43 -1.27 -15.19
CA ASN A 227 -5.67 -1.48 -14.42
C ASN A 227 -5.56 -0.98 -12.97
N GLY A 228 -4.39 -0.44 -12.59
CA GLY A 228 -4.14 0.11 -11.28
C GLY A 228 -5.19 1.16 -10.87
N PRO A 229 -5.62 1.18 -9.59
CA PRO A 229 -6.69 2.06 -9.13
C PRO A 229 -6.35 3.55 -9.32
N HIS A 230 -5.08 3.93 -9.24
CA HIS A 230 -4.59 5.29 -9.45
C HIS A 230 -4.77 5.77 -10.90
N TYR A 231 -4.84 4.89 -11.90
CA TYR A 231 -5.12 5.29 -13.28
C TYR A 231 -6.56 5.73 -13.52
N ARG A 232 -7.50 5.32 -12.65
CA ARG A 232 -8.92 5.72 -12.73
C ARG A 232 -9.16 7.20 -12.40
N TYR A 233 -8.22 7.83 -11.70
CA TYR A 233 -8.32 9.22 -11.24
C TYR A 233 -7.84 10.25 -12.29
N LYS A 234 -7.35 9.82 -13.45
CA LYS A 234 -7.00 10.73 -14.55
C LYS A 234 -8.27 11.36 -15.14
N GLY A 235 -8.44 12.67 -14.94
CA GLY A 235 -9.44 13.49 -15.64
C GLY A 235 -10.70 13.84 -14.86
N HIS A 236 -10.86 13.41 -13.61
CA HIS A 236 -11.95 13.88 -12.75
C HIS A 236 -11.45 15.01 -11.86
N THR A 237 -11.91 16.23 -12.12
CA THR A 237 -11.78 17.35 -11.19
C THR A 237 -12.35 16.91 -9.85
N SER A 238 -11.60 17.14 -8.76
CA SER A 238 -12.09 16.79 -7.42
C SER A 238 -13.45 17.44 -7.16
N ASP A 239 -14.31 16.81 -6.36
CA ASP A 239 -15.63 17.37 -6.08
C ASP A 239 -15.54 18.76 -5.44
N ASP A 240 -14.48 19.03 -4.65
CA ASP A 240 -14.15 20.38 -4.16
C ASP A 240 -13.89 21.39 -5.29
N THR A 241 -13.19 20.98 -6.36
CA THR A 241 -12.99 21.84 -7.53
C THR A 241 -14.29 22.05 -8.30
N LYS A 242 -15.15 21.02 -8.42
CA LYS A 242 -16.48 21.19 -9.01
C LYS A 242 -17.35 22.13 -8.18
N GLN A 243 -17.26 22.07 -6.85
CA GLN A 243 -17.96 22.98 -5.94
C GLN A 243 -17.43 24.42 -6.04
N LEU A 244 -16.12 24.61 -6.29
CA LEU A 244 -15.57 25.94 -6.59
C LEU A 244 -16.14 26.53 -7.89
N GLU A 245 -16.54 25.71 -8.86
CA GLU A 245 -17.21 26.19 -10.07
C GLU A 245 -18.60 26.75 -9.81
N LEU A 246 -19.24 26.35 -8.72
CA LEU A 246 -20.60 26.75 -8.33
C LEU A 246 -20.65 27.94 -7.36
N ARG A 247 -19.50 28.57 -7.01
CA ARG A 247 -19.51 29.72 -6.10
C ARG A 247 -20.18 30.94 -6.76
N PRO A 248 -21.09 31.66 -6.04
CA PRO A 248 -21.84 32.81 -6.58
C PRO A 248 -20.98 33.96 -7.12
N HIS A 249 -19.72 34.07 -6.68
CA HIS A 249 -18.79 35.14 -7.06
C HIS A 249 -17.57 34.65 -7.84
N LYS A 250 -17.74 33.59 -8.63
CA LYS A 250 -16.72 33.18 -9.59
C LYS A 250 -16.59 34.26 -10.66
N ARG A 251 -15.38 34.84 -10.83
CA ARG A 251 -15.11 35.75 -11.95
C ARG A 251 -15.42 35.01 -13.26
N PRO A 252 -16.16 35.62 -14.20
CA PRO A 252 -16.39 34.98 -15.49
C PRO A 252 -15.05 34.67 -16.17
N PRO A 253 -14.93 33.52 -16.86
CA PRO A 253 -13.73 33.22 -17.64
C PRO A 253 -13.48 34.36 -18.62
N ILE A 254 -12.26 34.89 -18.62
CA ILE A 254 -11.87 35.89 -19.62
C ILE A 254 -11.84 35.17 -20.97
N LEU A 255 -12.89 35.34 -21.76
CA LEU A 255 -12.90 34.94 -23.17
C LEU A 255 -11.89 35.82 -23.89
N SER A 256 -10.69 35.30 -24.12
CA SER A 256 -9.69 35.94 -24.97
C SER A 256 -10.14 35.84 -26.42
N THR A 257 -10.98 36.78 -26.86
CA THR A 257 -11.29 37.03 -28.28
C THR A 257 -10.23 37.94 -28.91
N ASN A 258 -8.95 37.59 -28.77
CA ASN A 258 -7.88 38.19 -29.56
C ASN A 258 -7.17 37.09 -30.34
N THR A 259 -7.75 36.74 -31.49
CA THR A 259 -6.96 36.34 -32.64
C THR A 259 -6.41 37.63 -33.22
N ASP A 260 -5.09 37.72 -33.32
CA ASP A 260 -4.31 38.85 -33.84
C ASP A 260 -3.87 39.90 -32.80
N ARG A 261 -2.71 39.67 -32.16
CA ARG A 261 -1.51 40.53 -32.33
C ARG A 261 -0.37 40.12 -31.39
N HIS A 262 0.82 40.16 -31.98
CA HIS A 262 2.18 40.08 -31.45
C HIS A 262 2.41 40.03 -29.94
N SER A 263 3.22 39.04 -29.55
CA SER A 263 4.01 39.01 -28.32
C SER A 263 4.82 40.30 -28.17
N ILE A 264 4.38 41.21 -27.31
CA ILE A 264 5.20 42.32 -26.84
C ILE A 264 5.05 42.38 -25.33
N ASP A 265 6.15 42.01 -24.66
CA ASP A 265 6.57 42.40 -23.32
C ASP A 265 5.49 42.76 -22.30
N ILE A 266 5.18 41.80 -21.43
CA ILE A 266 4.50 42.07 -20.15
C ILE A 266 5.48 42.85 -19.26
N LYS A 267 5.54 44.17 -19.41
CA LYS A 267 6.15 45.06 -18.42
C LYS A 267 5.26 45.03 -17.18
N LYS A 268 5.79 44.54 -16.06
CA LYS A 268 5.13 44.60 -14.75
C LYS A 268 4.87 46.08 -14.41
N LEU A 269 3.60 46.48 -14.43
CA LEU A 269 3.17 47.78 -13.91
C LEU A 269 3.27 47.75 -12.39
N ARG A 270 4.25 48.50 -11.87
CA ARG A 270 4.41 48.87 -10.47
C ARG A 270 3.29 49.84 -10.11
N LEU A 271 2.50 49.47 -9.11
CA LEU A 271 1.35 50.24 -8.63
C LEU A 271 1.84 51.17 -7.50
N ASP A 272 2.43 52.31 -7.87
CA ASP A 272 2.65 53.42 -6.94
C ASP A 272 1.51 54.43 -7.18
N MET A 273 0.41 54.28 -6.43
CA MET A 273 -0.61 55.32 -6.31
C MET A 273 -0.37 56.09 -5.01
N THR A 274 0.39 57.17 -5.12
CA THR A 274 0.33 58.28 -4.17
C THR A 274 -1.06 58.91 -4.26
N SER A 275 -1.81 58.83 -3.17
CA SER A 275 -3.11 59.46 -2.96
C SER A 275 -3.00 61.00 -3.05
N PRO A 276 -3.81 61.69 -3.87
CA PRO A 276 -3.92 63.13 -3.86
C PRO A 276 -5.07 63.53 -2.93
N GLU A 277 -4.79 63.55 -1.62
CA GLU A 277 -5.59 64.36 -0.70
C GLU A 277 -4.79 65.62 -0.40
N ASP A 278 -5.23 66.67 -1.08
CA ASP A 278 -4.73 68.02 -0.97
C ASP A 278 -4.69 68.51 0.48
N LEU A 279 -3.46 68.80 0.89
CA LEU A 279 -3.06 69.94 1.70
C LEU A 279 -4.11 71.06 1.79
N LYS A 280 -4.60 71.33 3.01
CA LYS A 280 -4.47 72.67 3.63
C LYS A 280 -4.86 72.71 5.11
N VAL A 281 -4.19 73.65 5.78
CA VAL A 281 -4.38 74.16 7.14
C VAL A 281 -3.67 73.36 8.24
N PHE A 282 -2.41 73.68 8.47
CA PHE A 282 -1.96 74.24 9.77
C PHE A 282 -0.64 75.02 9.54
N THR A 283 -0.70 76.33 9.65
CA THR A 283 0.46 77.20 9.90
C THR A 283 0.61 77.35 11.42
N LEU A 284 1.78 76.97 11.95
CA LEU A 284 2.29 77.26 13.30
C LEU A 284 2.85 78.71 13.34
N PRO A 285 2.95 79.34 14.52
CA PRO A 285 3.97 79.00 15.54
C PRO A 285 3.46 78.23 16.76
#